data_AF-A0A958VK96-F1
#
_entry.id   AF-A0A958VK96-F1
#
_cell.length_a   1.000
_cell.length_b   1.000
_cell.length_c   1.000
_cell.angle_alpha   90.00
_cell.angle_beta   90.00
_cell.angle_gamma   90.00
#
_symmetry.space_group_name_H-M   'P 1'
#
loop_
_entity.id
_entity.type
_entity.pdbx_description
1 polymer ?
#
loop_
_entity_poly.entity_id
_entity_poly.type
_entity_poly.pdbx_seq_one_letter_code
_entity_poly.pdbx_strand_id
1 'polypeptide(L)' 'MNHVEVKLLGGGASKDLAAKISDFYGEKLANFDMQYFSDGEFQPIIHESVRGNYVFVIQSTM' A
#
# COMPACT_ATOMS: atom_id res chain seq x y z
N MET A 1 3.63 -9.73 -23.94
CA MET A 1 4.22 -10.20 -22.67
C MET A 1 3.50 -9.48 -21.56
N ASN A 2 2.92 -10.17 -20.58
CA ASN A 2 2.32 -9.49 -19.43
C ASN A 2 3.44 -8.77 -18.68
N HIS A 3 3.37 -7.44 -18.64
CA HIS A 3 4.30 -6.64 -17.85
C HIS A 3 3.87 -6.75 -16.40
N VAL A 4 4.71 -7.36 -15.56
CA VAL A 4 4.45 -7.45 -14.12
C VAL A 4 4.90 -6.12 -13.50
N GLU A 5 3.99 -5.44 -12.82
CA GLU A 5 4.27 -4.18 -12.13
C GLU A 5 4.57 -4.43 -10.63
N VAL A 6 5.20 -3.45 -10.00
CA VAL A 6 5.36 -3.40 -8.54
C VAL A 6 4.34 -2.43 -7.96
N LYS A 7 3.59 -2.87 -6.95
CA LYS A 7 2.61 -2.06 -6.21
C LYS A 7 3.07 -1.92 -4.76
N LEU A 8 3.22 -0.68 -4.32
CA LEU A 8 3.68 -0.34 -2.97
C LEU A 8 2.49 0.16 -2.15
N LEU A 9 2.15 -0.51 -1.05
CA LEU A 9 1.08 -0.10 -0.14
C LEU A 9 1.69 0.41 1.17
N GLY A 10 1.37 1.65 1.54
CA GLY A 10 1.79 2.26 2.80
C GLY A 10 0.72 2.15 3.88
N GLY A 11 0.99 1.34 4.90
CA GLY A 11 0.12 1.25 6.08
C GLY A 11 0.17 2.51 6.94
N GLY A 12 -0.81 2.66 7.83
CA GLY A 12 -1.01 3.89 8.63
C GLY A 12 0.18 4.26 9.51
N ALA A 13 0.89 3.28 10.08
CA ALA A 13 2.04 3.51 10.95
C ALA A 13 3.33 3.78 10.16
N SER A 14 3.28 3.74 8.83
CA SER A 14 4.46 3.89 7.97
C SER A 14 4.20 4.69 6.71
N LYS A 15 3.14 5.53 6.67
CA LYS A 15 2.83 6.35 5.49
C LYS A 15 4.03 7.19 5.03
N ASP A 16 4.71 7.86 5.96
CA ASP A 16 5.86 8.71 5.62
C ASP A 16 7.07 7.91 5.11
N LEU A 17 7.33 6.74 5.70
CA LEU A 17 8.41 5.87 5.25
C LEU A 17 8.09 5.25 3.89
N ALA A 18 6.85 4.80 3.71
CA ALA A 18 6.37 4.25 2.45
C ALA A 18 6.47 5.27 1.32
N ALA A 19 6.15 6.54 1.57
CA ALA A 19 6.32 7.63 0.60
C ALA A 19 7.80 7.82 0.19
N LYS A 20 8.73 7.80 1.16
CA LYS A 20 10.17 7.90 0.85
C LYS A 20 10.67 6.72 0.03
N ILE A 21 10.20 5.50 0.33
CA ILE A 21 10.52 4.29 -0.43
C ILE A 21 9.96 4.39 -1.85
N SER A 22 8.72 4.84 -2.01
CA SER A 22 8.07 4.98 -3.32
C SER A 22 8.79 6.01 -4.19
N ASP A 23 9.16 7.16 -3.60
CA ASP A 23 9.90 8.22 -4.27
C ASP A 23 11.28 7.74 -4.73
N PHE A 24 12.00 6.98 -3.90
CA PHE A 24 13.30 6.42 -4.26
C PHE A 24 13.19 5.31 -5.32
N TYR A 25 12.17 4.46 -5.21
CA TYR A 25 11.93 3.36 -6.14
C TYR A 25 11.44 3.84 -7.52
N GLY A 26 10.80 5.00 -7.58
CA GLY A 26 10.32 5.61 -8.82
C GLY A 26 8.89 5.23 -9.21
N GLU A 27 8.14 4.59 -8.32
CA GLU A 27 6.71 4.31 -8.50
C GLU A 27 5.89 5.02 -7.43
N LYS A 28 4.66 5.41 -7.77
CA LYS A 28 3.74 6.00 -6.77
C LYS A 28 3.23 4.92 -5.82
N LEU A 29 2.92 5.32 -4.58
CA LEU A 29 2.12 4.47 -3.69
C LEU A 29 0.79 4.12 -4.36
N ALA A 30 0.37 2.87 -4.17
CA ALA A 30 -0.91 2.40 -4.62
C ALA A 30 -2.02 3.18 -3.92
N ASN A 31 -3.13 3.40 -4.62
CA ASN A 31 -4.31 4.03 -4.04
C ASN A 31 -4.94 3.07 -3.01
N PHE A 32 -4.62 3.31 -1.75
CA PHE A 32 -4.90 2.44 -0.63
C PHE A 32 -5.36 3.25 0.59
N ASP A 33 -6.48 2.84 1.17
CA ASP A 33 -7.04 3.42 2.38
C ASP A 33 -7.31 2.35 3.43
N MET A 34 -7.38 2.78 4.70
CA MET A 34 -7.84 1.95 5.80
C MET A 34 -9.08 2.60 6.40
N GLN A 35 -10.20 1.89 6.35
CA GLN A 35 -11.42 2.26 7.02
C GLN A 35 -11.44 1.67 8.42
N TYR A 36 -11.77 2.47 9.42
CA TYR A 36 -11.90 2.03 10.82
C TYR A 36 -13.37 2.05 11.24
N PHE A 37 -13.79 1.00 11.92
CA PHE A 37 -15.13 0.87 12.48
C PHE A 37 -15.12 1.15 13.98
N SER A 38 -16.29 1.47 14.54
CA SER A 38 -16.43 1.87 15.94
C SER A 38 -16.14 0.74 16.95
N ASP A 39 -16.21 -0.51 16.51
CA ASP A 39 -15.90 -1.71 17.30
C ASP A 39 -14.39 -2.03 17.34
N GLY A 40 -13.57 -1.22 16.67
CA GLY A 40 -12.12 -1.41 16.59
C GLY A 40 -11.67 -2.29 15.43
N GLU A 41 -12.59 -2.79 14.61
CA GLU A 41 -12.23 -3.46 13.36
C GLU A 41 -11.73 -2.45 12.32
N PHE A 42 -10.96 -2.95 11.36
CA PHE A 42 -10.52 -2.14 10.23
C PHE A 42 -10.61 -2.93 8.93
N GLN A 43 -10.86 -2.20 7.84
CA GLN A 43 -10.92 -2.74 6.49
C GLN A 43 -9.87 -2.05 5.60
N PRO A 44 -8.89 -2.79 5.06
CA PRO A 44 -8.04 -2.30 3.99
C PRO A 44 -8.84 -2.21 2.69
N ILE A 45 -8.76 -1.06 2.00
CA ILE A 45 -9.43 -0.82 0.72
C ILE A 45 -8.35 -0.47 -0.30
N ILE A 46 -8.25 -1.27 -1.36
CA ILE A 46 -7.32 -1.03 -2.47
C ILE A 46 -8.16 -0.55 -3.66
N HIS A 47 -7.99 0.71 -4.03
CA HIS A 47 -8.79 1.39 -5.06
C HIS A 47 -8.30 1.16 -6.49
N GLU A 48 -7.33 0.26 -6.68
CA GLU A 48 -6.81 -0.13 -7.98
C GLU A 48 -6.58 -1.66 -8.06
N SER A 49 -6.40 -2.18 -9.28
CA SER A 49 -6.12 -3.60 -9.48
C SER A 49 -4.66 -3.94 -9.15
N VAL A 50 -4.48 -4.92 -8.26
CA VAL A 50 -3.16 -5.50 -7.93
C VAL A 50 -2.97 -6.91 -8.51
N ARG A 51 -3.95 -7.41 -9.27
CA ARG A 51 -3.94 -8.78 -9.80
C ARG A 51 -2.76 -8.98 -10.75
N GLY A 52 -1.95 -10.00 -10.49
CA GLY A 52 -0.83 -10.38 -11.35
C GLY A 52 0.43 -9.53 -11.16
N ASN A 53 0.44 -8.63 -10.17
CA ASN A 53 1.57 -7.77 -9.83
C ASN A 53 2.30 -8.25 -8.57
N TYR A 54 3.53 -7.79 -8.39
CA TYR A 54 4.23 -7.91 -7.12
C TYR A 54 3.74 -6.83 -6.16
N VAL A 55 3.32 -7.23 -4.96
CA VAL A 55 2.72 -6.33 -3.97
C VAL A 55 3.58 -6.32 -2.72
N PHE A 56 4.00 -5.13 -2.29
CA PHE A 56 4.75 -4.93 -1.05
C PHE A 56 3.92 -4.09 -0.08
N VAL A 57 3.74 -4.59 1.14
CA VAL A 57 3.05 -3.88 2.22
C VAL A 57 4.10 -3.35 3.19
N ILE A 58 4.15 -2.02 3.32
CA ILE A 58 5.12 -1.30 4.15
C ILE A 58 4.35 -0.82 5.39
N GLN A 59 4.53 -1.52 6.52
CA GLN A 59 3.82 -1.23 7.75
C GLN A 59 4.62 -1.64 8.98
N SER A 60 4.86 -0.68 9.86
CA SER A 60 5.38 -0.89 11.21
C SER A 60 4.37 -1.65 12.06
N THR A 61 4.86 -2.55 12.91
CA THR A 61 4.07 -3.23 13.96
C THR A 61 4.16 -2.51 15.31
N MET A 62 4.85 -1.36 15.34
CA MET A 62 5.02 -0.46 16.49
C MET A 62 4.26 0.84 16.23
#